data_AF-A0A922J9F9-F1
#
_entry.id   AF-A0A922J9F9-F1
#
_cell.length_a   1.000
_cell.length_b   1.000
_cell.length_c   1.000
_cell.angle_alpha   90.00
_cell.angle_beta   90.00
_cell.angle_gamma   90.00
#
_symmetry.space_group_name_H-M   'P 1'
#
loop_
_entity.id
_entity.type
_entity.pdbx_description
1 polymer ?
#
loop_
_entity_poly.entity_id
_entity_poly.type
_entity_poly.pdbx_seq_one_letter_code
_entity_poly.pdbx_strand_id
1 'polypeptide(L)'
;MSSSSLGEQACIAPSPLPVSVIQKLQAILGRLIANNRLEKCISIYVEVRSLNVRESLRALDLDYLEVSVSEFNDVQSMDGYVARWGMHLEFAVKHLFEAEYKLCIDVFERMRLDVWLDCFAKIVAQAGILAFLQFGKTVTESRKDPNKLLRLLDIFSSLNKLRLDFNRLFGGAACVEIQNFTRDLIRSVIDGAAEMFSELLCQVELQKHTPPPPDGSVPRLVIIIIDYCNKLLGDDYKSILIQVLVIHRSWKREKFQEKLLVSEVLNIIKAIELNLETWMNVYEDINLSNFFAMNNHWHLYKHLKGTRVGDLLGDSWLKEHEQYKDYYAAVFLRDSWGKLPNHLSREGLLLFSGGHATARDLVKKRLKAFNEAFDDMYKKQSNLVVLEKDLRERTCQVIVQAVVPVYRSYMQNYGPLVEQDASSSKYAKYTVQNLEKMLMSLFQPKPRRYGSFKGRQPSEKFNNGVRDDLHRTASSVM
;
A
#
# COMPACT_ATOMS: atom_id res chain seq x y z
N MET A 1 32.91 -41.47 -22.66
CA MET A 1 31.71 -40.87 -23.28
C MET A 1 30.68 -40.75 -22.19
N SER A 2 30.12 -39.62 -21.78
CA SER A 2 30.03 -38.23 -22.27
C SER A 2 29.30 -37.54 -21.11
N SER A 3 29.90 -36.57 -20.41
CA SER A 3 29.91 -35.13 -20.70
C SER A 3 29.19 -34.44 -19.54
N SER A 4 29.94 -34.13 -18.48
CA SER A 4 29.51 -33.23 -17.41
C SER A 4 29.40 -31.82 -18.00
N SER A 5 28.17 -31.30 -18.08
CA SER A 5 27.90 -29.90 -18.38
C SER A 5 28.47 -29.04 -17.24
N LEU A 6 29.64 -28.46 -17.47
CA LEU A 6 30.14 -27.34 -16.67
C LEU A 6 29.10 -26.21 -16.78
N GLY A 7 28.45 -25.91 -15.67
CA GLY A 7 27.64 -24.70 -15.54
C GLY A 7 28.54 -23.49 -15.78
N GLU A 8 28.11 -22.62 -16.70
CA GLU A 8 28.68 -21.30 -16.90
C GLU A 8 28.56 -20.52 -15.59
N GLN A 9 29.69 -20.40 -14.89
CA GLN A 9 29.80 -19.59 -13.70
C GLN A 9 29.78 -18.12 -14.13
N ALA A 10 28.74 -17.39 -13.72
CA ALA A 10 28.63 -15.95 -13.96
C ALA A 10 29.90 -15.23 -13.47
N CYS A 11 30.56 -14.54 -14.40
CA CYS A 11 31.82 -13.84 -14.15
C CYS A 11 31.53 -12.53 -13.41
N ILE A 12 31.54 -12.57 -12.08
CA ILE A 12 31.44 -11.40 -11.21
C ILE A 12 32.78 -10.65 -11.25
N ALA A 13 32.82 -9.52 -11.97
CA ALA A 13 33.84 -8.46 -12.02
C ALA A 13 35.35 -8.84 -12.04
N PRO A 14 36.17 -8.21 -12.91
CA PRO A 14 37.57 -8.60 -13.08
C PRO A 14 38.38 -8.26 -11.83
N SER A 15 39.26 -9.19 -11.43
CA SER A 15 40.42 -8.86 -10.59
C SER A 15 41.11 -7.61 -11.15
N PRO A 16 41.56 -6.65 -10.31
CA PRO A 16 42.33 -5.50 -10.78
C PRO A 16 43.45 -6.00 -11.69
N LEU A 17 43.63 -5.33 -12.84
CA LEU A 17 44.63 -5.73 -13.82
C LEU A 17 45.97 -5.97 -13.10
N PRO A 18 46.69 -7.07 -13.39
CA PRO A 18 47.96 -7.33 -12.72
C PRO A 18 48.89 -6.13 -12.85
N VAL A 19 49.67 -5.84 -11.81
CA VAL A 19 50.57 -4.67 -11.77
C VAL A 19 51.50 -4.63 -13.00
N SER A 20 51.95 -5.80 -13.47
CA SER A 20 52.77 -5.93 -14.68
C SER A 20 52.06 -5.47 -15.96
N VAL A 21 50.73 -5.63 -16.04
CA VAL A 21 49.91 -5.15 -17.15
C VAL A 21 49.72 -3.62 -17.06
N ILE A 22 49.48 -3.09 -15.86
CA ILE A 22 49.36 -1.64 -15.63
C ILE A 22 50.67 -0.94 -16.04
N GLN A 23 51.83 -1.48 -15.64
CA GLN A 23 53.14 -0.94 -16.02
C GLN A 23 53.36 -0.96 -17.54
N LYS A 24 52.89 -2.00 -18.24
CA LYS A 24 52.92 -2.06 -19.71
C LYS A 24 52.02 -1.00 -20.34
N LEU A 25 50.80 -0.82 -19.81
CA LEU A 25 49.88 0.22 -20.28
C LEU A 25 50.48 1.62 -20.09
N GLN A 26 51.07 1.90 -18.92
CA GLN A 26 51.78 3.15 -18.65
C GLN A 26 52.93 3.39 -19.63
N ALA A 27 53.71 2.35 -19.96
CA ALA A 27 54.80 2.46 -20.93
C ALA A 27 54.30 2.71 -22.36
N ILE A 28 53.20 2.06 -22.77
CA ILE A 28 52.55 2.29 -24.07
C ILE A 28 52.02 3.72 -24.15
N LEU A 29 51.31 4.16 -23.12
CA LEU A 29 50.79 5.52 -23.02
C LEU A 29 51.90 6.56 -23.12
N GLY A 30 53.03 6.37 -22.41
CA GLY A 30 54.19 7.26 -22.51
C GLY A 30 54.74 7.40 -23.94
N ARG A 31 54.80 6.29 -24.69
CA ARG A 31 55.20 6.32 -26.11
C ARG A 31 54.17 6.99 -27.00
N LEU A 32 52.88 6.80 -26.75
CA LEU A 32 51.81 7.40 -27.55
C LEU A 32 51.70 8.91 -27.34
N ILE A 33 52.00 9.39 -26.14
CA ILE A 33 52.11 10.83 -25.84
C ILE A 33 53.26 11.45 -26.60
N ALA A 34 54.43 10.82 -26.61
CA ALA A 34 55.58 11.30 -27.38
C ALA A 34 55.30 11.42 -28.89
N ASN A 35 54.26 10.72 -29.39
CA ASN A 35 53.83 10.74 -30.79
C ASN A 35 52.53 11.54 -31.03
N ASN A 36 52.07 12.36 -30.08
CA ASN A 36 50.83 13.14 -30.17
C ASN A 36 49.56 12.32 -30.49
N ARG A 37 49.47 11.06 -30.02
CA ARG A 37 48.31 10.16 -30.23
C ARG A 37 47.50 9.87 -28.95
N LEU A 38 47.57 10.77 -27.97
CA LEU A 38 46.94 10.58 -26.67
C LEU A 38 45.40 10.48 -26.75
N GLU A 39 44.74 11.36 -27.50
CA GLU A 39 43.27 11.37 -27.61
C GLU A 39 42.70 10.07 -28.17
N LYS A 40 43.34 9.50 -29.21
CA LYS A 40 42.94 8.20 -29.77
C LYS A 40 43.10 7.08 -28.75
N CYS A 41 44.17 7.11 -27.96
CA CYS A 41 44.39 6.13 -26.90
C CYS A 41 43.32 6.23 -25.81
N ILE A 42 42.99 7.45 -25.39
CA ILE A 42 41.93 7.71 -24.41
C ILE A 42 40.58 7.20 -24.91
N SER A 43 40.24 7.47 -26.16
CA SER A 43 38.98 7.01 -26.76
C SER A 43 38.87 5.48 -26.73
N ILE A 44 39.92 4.77 -27.15
CA ILE A 44 39.95 3.29 -27.14
C ILE A 44 39.91 2.75 -25.70
N TYR A 45 40.64 3.38 -24.78
CA TYR A 45 40.63 2.99 -23.38
C TYR A 45 39.23 3.13 -22.78
N VAL A 46 38.58 4.28 -22.97
CA VAL A 46 37.22 4.54 -22.49
C VAL A 46 36.23 3.54 -23.09
N GLU A 47 36.29 3.28 -24.39
CA GLU A 47 35.40 2.34 -25.08
C GLU A 47 35.53 0.91 -24.55
N VAL A 48 36.76 0.40 -24.40
CA VAL A 48 37.00 -0.97 -23.93
C VAL A 48 36.60 -1.11 -22.46
N ARG A 49 36.97 -0.13 -21.61
CA ARG A 49 36.62 -0.18 -20.19
C ARG A 49 35.12 -0.02 -19.97
N SER A 50 34.45 0.89 -20.68
CA SER A 50 33.00 1.06 -20.56
C SER A 50 32.22 -0.18 -21.02
N LEU A 51 32.65 -0.83 -22.09
CA LEU A 51 32.09 -2.11 -22.53
C LEU A 51 32.20 -3.18 -21.44
N ASN A 52 33.38 -3.36 -20.84
CA ASN A 52 33.59 -4.37 -19.80
C ASN A 52 32.69 -4.16 -18.57
N VAL A 53 32.55 -2.91 -18.13
CA VAL A 53 31.64 -2.58 -17.02
C VAL A 53 30.19 -2.85 -17.41
N ARG A 54 29.79 -2.48 -18.63
CA ARG A 54 28.44 -2.71 -19.13
C ARG A 54 28.10 -4.19 -19.25
N GLU A 55 29.01 -5.05 -19.73
CA GLU A 55 28.79 -6.50 -19.75
C GLU A 55 28.66 -7.07 -18.32
N SER A 56 29.45 -6.55 -17.37
CA SER A 56 29.32 -6.93 -15.95
C SER A 56 27.97 -6.52 -15.36
N LEU A 57 27.44 -5.37 -15.78
CA LEU A 57 26.11 -4.87 -15.38
C LEU A 57 24.97 -5.65 -16.05
N ARG A 58 25.11 -6.10 -17.30
CA ARG A 58 24.10 -6.90 -18.00
C ARG A 58 23.81 -8.24 -17.31
N ALA A 59 24.80 -8.80 -16.60
CA ALA A 59 24.59 -10.00 -15.79
C ALA A 59 23.56 -9.82 -14.66
N LEU A 60 23.19 -8.57 -14.33
CA LEU A 60 22.21 -8.24 -13.30
C LEU A 60 20.77 -8.09 -13.81
N ASP A 61 20.50 -8.35 -15.10
CA ASP A 61 19.17 -8.26 -15.71
C ASP A 61 18.50 -6.89 -15.47
N LEU A 62 19.06 -5.87 -16.14
CA LEU A 62 18.75 -4.46 -15.91
C LEU A 62 17.59 -3.93 -16.78
N ASP A 63 16.84 -4.80 -17.44
CA ASP A 63 15.74 -4.44 -18.36
C ASP A 63 14.68 -3.57 -17.68
N TYR A 64 14.52 -3.70 -16.36
CA TYR A 64 13.59 -2.88 -15.57
C TYR A 64 13.98 -1.39 -15.48
N LEU A 65 15.22 -1.01 -15.78
CA LEU A 65 15.67 0.39 -15.76
C LEU A 65 15.13 1.19 -16.95
N GLU A 66 14.75 0.53 -18.04
CA GLU A 66 14.26 1.16 -19.27
C GLU A 66 12.73 1.33 -19.29
N VAL A 67 12.06 0.93 -18.21
CA VAL A 67 10.60 1.01 -18.07
C VAL A 67 10.15 2.47 -18.12
N SER A 68 9.21 2.76 -19.03
CA SER A 68 8.59 4.09 -19.16
C SER A 68 7.66 4.41 -17.99
N VAL A 69 7.35 5.69 -17.77
CA VAL A 69 6.40 6.12 -16.72
C VAL A 69 5.02 5.48 -16.92
N SER A 70 4.58 5.31 -18.17
CA SER A 70 3.31 4.65 -18.51
C SER A 70 3.30 3.18 -18.11
N GLU A 71 4.33 2.43 -18.47
CA GLU A 71 4.46 1.02 -18.11
C GLU A 71 4.58 0.85 -16.59
N PHE A 72 5.28 1.79 -15.93
CA PHE A 72 5.41 1.78 -14.49
C PHE A 72 4.04 1.87 -13.77
N ASN A 73 3.08 2.59 -14.35
CA ASN A 73 1.77 2.80 -13.76
C ASN A 73 0.79 1.63 -14.00
N ASP A 74 0.95 0.86 -15.07
CA ASP A 74 -0.01 -0.18 -15.47
C ASP A 74 0.24 -1.54 -14.82
N VAL A 75 1.50 -1.84 -14.46
CA VAL A 75 1.88 -3.14 -13.90
C VAL A 75 1.59 -3.18 -12.39
N GLN A 76 0.56 -3.93 -11.98
CA GLN A 76 0.23 -4.18 -10.57
C GLN A 76 1.29 -4.98 -9.79
N SER A 77 2.44 -5.30 -10.39
CA SER A 77 3.48 -6.20 -9.87
C SER A 77 4.90 -5.65 -9.97
N MET A 78 5.11 -4.35 -9.71
CA MET A 78 6.47 -3.78 -9.64
C MET A 78 6.97 -3.60 -8.21
N ASP A 79 6.27 -4.20 -7.24
CA ASP A 79 6.75 -4.31 -5.87
C ASP A 79 8.05 -5.13 -5.87
N GLY A 80 9.16 -4.49 -5.49
CA GLY A 80 10.49 -5.09 -5.49
C GLY A 80 11.47 -4.49 -6.50
N TYR A 81 11.03 -3.74 -7.52
CA TYR A 81 11.97 -3.07 -8.43
C TYR A 81 12.77 -1.96 -7.75
N VAL A 82 12.18 -1.21 -6.82
CA VAL A 82 12.90 -0.20 -6.05
C VAL A 82 13.94 -0.85 -5.14
N ALA A 83 13.61 -1.98 -4.50
CA ALA A 83 14.55 -2.73 -3.68
C ALA A 83 15.71 -3.32 -4.52
N ARG A 84 15.38 -3.93 -5.66
CA ARG A 84 16.35 -4.44 -6.64
C ARG A 84 17.25 -3.32 -7.17
N TRP A 85 16.66 -2.18 -7.50
CA TRP A 85 17.38 -0.97 -7.91
C TRP A 85 18.39 -0.51 -6.86
N GLY A 86 18.00 -0.44 -5.59
CA GLY A 86 18.91 -0.07 -4.50
C GLY A 86 20.11 -1.02 -4.40
N MET A 87 19.87 -2.33 -4.48
CA MET A 87 20.93 -3.35 -4.46
C MET A 87 21.86 -3.25 -5.67
N HIS A 88 21.32 -3.12 -6.87
CA HIS A 88 22.11 -3.03 -8.10
C HIS A 88 22.91 -1.73 -8.18
N LEU A 89 22.34 -0.61 -7.74
CA LEU A 89 23.04 0.66 -7.66
C LEU A 89 24.20 0.60 -6.65
N GLU A 90 23.96 0.00 -5.47
CA GLU A 90 25.03 -0.21 -4.49
C GLU A 90 26.15 -1.08 -5.05
N PHE A 91 25.82 -2.16 -5.73
CA PHE A 91 26.81 -3.02 -6.36
C PHE A 91 27.63 -2.28 -7.43
N ALA A 92 26.95 -1.56 -8.34
CA ALA A 92 27.58 -0.79 -9.40
C ALA A 92 28.57 0.24 -8.84
N VAL A 93 28.16 0.99 -7.82
CA VAL A 93 28.96 2.06 -7.20
C VAL A 93 30.15 1.50 -6.42
N LYS A 94 29.93 0.50 -5.56
CA LYS A 94 30.97 0.00 -4.63
C LYS A 94 31.95 -0.99 -5.25
N HIS A 95 31.55 -1.71 -6.30
CA HIS A 95 32.38 -2.77 -6.86
C HIS A 95 32.86 -2.46 -8.27
N LEU A 96 32.02 -1.92 -9.15
CA LEU A 96 32.40 -1.67 -10.54
C LEU A 96 33.04 -0.29 -10.71
N PHE A 97 32.33 0.77 -10.35
CA PHE A 97 32.83 2.14 -10.51
C PHE A 97 34.01 2.44 -9.58
N GLU A 98 34.03 1.88 -8.38
CA GLU A 98 35.20 1.95 -7.50
C GLU A 98 36.46 1.31 -8.10
N ALA A 99 36.31 0.17 -8.77
CA ALA A 99 37.42 -0.51 -9.41
C ALA A 99 37.94 0.28 -10.62
N GLU A 100 37.04 0.83 -11.46
CA GLU A 100 37.44 1.70 -12.58
C GLU A 100 38.09 3.00 -12.11
N TYR A 101 37.59 3.59 -11.02
CA TYR A 101 38.16 4.81 -10.45
C TYR A 101 39.63 4.62 -10.07
N LYS A 102 39.92 3.54 -9.31
CA LYS A 102 41.29 3.16 -8.94
C LYS A 102 42.14 2.85 -10.16
N LEU A 103 41.59 2.10 -11.12
CA LEU A 103 42.33 1.73 -12.32
C LEU A 103 42.68 2.95 -13.19
N CYS A 104 41.77 3.91 -13.34
CA CYS A 104 42.04 5.17 -14.04
C CYS A 104 43.17 5.94 -13.36
N ILE A 105 43.19 6.01 -12.02
CA ILE A 105 44.30 6.62 -11.28
C ILE A 105 45.60 5.88 -11.60
N ASP A 106 45.64 4.56 -11.41
CA ASP A 106 46.85 3.76 -11.59
C ASP A 106 47.40 3.84 -13.03
N VAL A 107 46.55 3.84 -14.05
CA VAL A 107 46.96 3.86 -15.46
C VAL A 107 47.53 5.23 -15.86
N PHE A 108 46.97 6.32 -15.34
CA PHE A 108 47.30 7.68 -15.75
C PHE A 108 48.14 8.47 -14.72
N GLU A 109 48.47 7.88 -13.56
CA GLU A 109 49.23 8.49 -12.45
C GLU A 109 50.49 9.24 -12.93
N ARG A 110 51.24 8.64 -13.86
CA ARG A 110 52.51 9.18 -14.36
C ARG A 110 52.35 10.41 -15.26
N MET A 111 51.12 10.79 -15.64
CA MET A 111 50.86 11.80 -16.67
C MET A 111 50.81 13.24 -16.17
N ARG A 112 50.79 13.48 -14.85
CA ARG A 112 50.65 14.82 -14.22
C ARG A 112 49.46 15.68 -14.72
N LEU A 113 48.54 15.09 -15.49
CA LEU A 113 47.36 15.72 -16.06
C LEU A 113 46.12 15.05 -15.46
N ASP A 114 45.10 15.83 -15.15
CA ASP A 114 43.81 15.36 -14.58
C ASP A 114 42.93 14.58 -15.58
N VAL A 115 43.53 14.11 -16.69
CA VAL A 115 42.90 13.36 -17.78
C VAL A 115 42.23 12.06 -17.30
N TRP A 116 42.73 11.47 -16.21
CA TRP A 116 42.18 10.25 -15.63
C TRP A 116 40.73 10.44 -15.15
N LEU A 117 40.40 11.63 -14.66
CA LEU A 117 39.08 11.99 -14.16
C LEU A 117 38.08 12.12 -15.31
N ASP A 118 38.50 12.72 -16.43
CA ASP A 118 37.71 12.79 -17.66
C ASP A 118 37.48 11.41 -18.27
N CYS A 119 38.49 10.53 -18.24
CA CYS A 119 38.35 9.15 -18.70
C CYS A 119 37.35 8.40 -17.83
N PHE A 120 37.47 8.50 -16.51
CA PHE A 120 36.55 7.88 -15.56
C PHE A 120 35.11 8.37 -15.76
N ALA A 121 34.90 9.68 -15.85
CA ALA A 121 33.57 10.25 -16.07
C ALA A 121 32.90 9.69 -17.33
N LYS A 122 33.64 9.61 -18.45
CA LYS A 122 33.14 9.03 -19.71
C LYS A 122 32.85 7.54 -19.59
N ILE A 123 33.69 6.78 -18.90
CA ILE A 123 33.49 5.34 -18.69
C ILE A 123 32.18 5.09 -17.94
N VAL A 124 31.97 5.78 -16.81
CA VAL A 124 30.78 5.56 -15.97
C VAL A 124 29.50 6.04 -16.68
N ALA A 125 29.56 7.17 -17.39
CA ALA A 125 28.45 7.66 -18.20
C ALA A 125 28.03 6.64 -19.28
N GLN A 126 28.99 6.07 -20.02
CA GLN A 126 28.74 5.05 -21.04
C GLN A 126 28.36 3.68 -20.46
N ALA A 127 28.82 3.36 -19.25
CA ALA A 127 28.51 2.10 -18.57
C ALA A 127 27.05 2.01 -18.09
N GLY A 128 26.37 3.15 -17.90
CA GLY A 128 24.93 3.19 -17.63
C GLY A 128 24.50 3.77 -16.28
N ILE A 129 25.35 4.53 -15.56
CA ILE A 129 24.93 5.20 -14.31
C ILE A 129 23.70 6.10 -14.52
N LEU A 130 23.60 6.75 -15.67
CA LEU A 130 22.46 7.62 -15.99
C LEU A 130 21.15 6.85 -16.07
N ALA A 131 21.16 5.58 -16.50
CA ALA A 131 19.97 4.73 -16.52
C ALA A 131 19.46 4.44 -15.09
N PHE A 132 20.37 4.18 -14.14
CA PHE A 132 20.00 4.03 -12.73
C PHE A 132 19.34 5.30 -12.17
N LEU A 133 19.91 6.47 -12.44
CA LEU A 133 19.35 7.72 -11.95
C LEU A 133 18.03 8.06 -12.66
N GLN A 134 17.91 7.77 -13.96
CA GLN A 134 16.69 7.96 -14.74
C GLN A 134 15.55 7.08 -14.21
N PHE A 135 15.83 5.82 -13.86
CA PHE A 135 14.82 4.97 -13.21
C PHE A 135 14.28 5.62 -11.92
N GLY A 136 15.17 6.13 -11.06
CA GLY A 136 14.74 6.86 -9.86
C GLY A 136 13.82 8.04 -10.19
N LYS A 137 14.12 8.76 -11.28
CA LYS A 137 13.31 9.88 -11.76
C LYS A 137 11.95 9.43 -12.29
N THR A 138 11.90 8.33 -13.04
CA THR A 138 10.64 7.69 -13.49
C THR A 138 9.73 7.38 -12.29
N VAL A 139 10.29 6.88 -11.18
CA VAL A 139 9.52 6.64 -9.94
C VAL A 139 9.01 7.94 -9.33
N THR A 140 9.79 9.02 -9.35
CA THR A 140 9.31 10.33 -8.87
C THR A 140 8.18 10.90 -9.74
N GLU A 141 8.16 10.61 -11.03
CA GLU A 141 7.17 11.07 -12.01
C GLU A 141 5.94 10.15 -12.13
N SER A 142 5.95 8.99 -11.44
CA SER A 142 4.85 8.02 -11.48
C SER A 142 3.54 8.58 -10.87
N ARG A 143 2.41 7.90 -11.12
CA ARG A 143 1.13 8.32 -10.53
C ARG A 143 1.19 8.33 -9.01
N LYS A 144 0.45 9.24 -8.37
CA LYS A 144 0.25 9.23 -6.91
C LYS A 144 -0.57 7.99 -6.53
N ASP A 145 0.11 6.98 -6.00
CA ASP A 145 -0.51 5.79 -5.41
C ASP A 145 -0.13 5.68 -3.92
N PRO A 146 -0.90 4.93 -3.09
CA PRO A 146 -0.68 4.87 -1.66
C PRO A 146 0.72 4.41 -1.25
N ASN A 147 1.40 3.61 -2.08
CA ASN A 147 2.73 3.09 -1.77
C ASN A 147 3.86 3.97 -2.34
N LYS A 148 3.55 5.02 -3.12
CA LYS A 148 4.56 5.85 -3.76
C LYS A 148 5.48 6.54 -2.74
N LEU A 149 4.96 7.04 -1.63
CA LEU A 149 5.82 7.65 -0.59
C LEU A 149 6.83 6.66 -0.04
N LEU A 150 6.42 5.43 0.29
CA LEU A 150 7.32 4.41 0.82
C LEU A 150 8.43 4.10 -0.19
N ARG A 151 8.08 3.97 -1.48
CA ARG A 151 9.03 3.81 -2.57
C ARG A 151 10.01 4.99 -2.67
N LEU A 152 9.55 6.23 -2.51
CA LEU A 152 10.43 7.41 -2.49
C LEU A 152 11.37 7.40 -1.28
N LEU A 153 10.88 6.99 -0.11
CA LEU A 153 11.72 6.83 1.09
C LEU A 153 12.78 5.73 0.88
N ASP A 154 12.45 4.62 0.21
CA ASP A 154 13.40 3.56 -0.14
C ASP A 154 14.50 4.07 -1.11
N ILE A 155 14.10 4.88 -2.10
CA ILE A 155 15.04 5.52 -3.03
C ILE A 155 15.97 6.46 -2.27
N PHE A 156 15.42 7.33 -1.42
CA PHE A 156 16.20 8.25 -0.61
C PHE A 156 17.16 7.50 0.31
N SER A 157 16.72 6.42 0.95
CA SER A 157 17.55 5.57 1.81
C SER A 157 18.75 5.00 1.06
N SER A 158 18.52 4.45 -0.13
CA SER A 158 19.56 3.89 -0.98
C SER A 158 20.57 4.95 -1.42
N LEU A 159 20.11 6.13 -1.85
CA LEU A 159 20.98 7.24 -2.23
C LEU A 159 21.77 7.79 -1.04
N ASN A 160 21.14 7.90 0.13
CA ASN A 160 21.80 8.39 1.34
C ASN A 160 22.88 7.42 1.84
N LYS A 161 22.63 6.10 1.74
CA LYS A 161 23.62 5.04 2.04
C LYS A 161 24.88 5.17 1.17
N LEU A 162 24.72 5.58 -0.09
CA LEU A 162 25.81 5.74 -1.06
C LEU A 162 26.38 7.15 -1.13
N ARG A 163 25.91 8.09 -0.29
CA ARG A 163 26.27 9.51 -0.36
C ARG A 163 27.77 9.78 -0.36
N LEU A 164 28.52 9.12 0.52
CA LEU A 164 29.97 9.31 0.62
C LEU A 164 30.70 8.75 -0.61
N ASP A 165 30.24 7.60 -1.12
CA ASP A 165 30.78 7.00 -2.33
C ASP A 165 30.54 7.90 -3.55
N PHE A 166 29.32 8.44 -3.69
CA PHE A 166 29.00 9.38 -4.76
C PHE A 166 29.85 10.65 -4.70
N ASN A 167 30.03 11.24 -3.51
CA ASN A 167 30.85 12.45 -3.36
C ASN A 167 32.32 12.19 -3.70
N ARG A 168 32.85 11.01 -3.37
CA ARG A 168 34.24 10.65 -3.66
C ARG A 168 34.46 10.32 -5.13
N LEU A 169 33.60 9.50 -5.71
CA LEU A 169 33.73 9.04 -7.10
C LEU A 169 33.37 10.12 -8.10
N PHE A 170 32.28 10.84 -7.86
CA PHE A 170 31.70 11.78 -8.82
C PHE A 170 31.89 13.25 -8.44
N GLY A 171 32.60 13.58 -7.35
CA GLY A 171 32.79 14.97 -6.90
C GLY A 171 33.68 15.83 -7.81
N GLY A 172 34.36 15.23 -8.79
CA GLY A 172 35.24 15.92 -9.73
C GLY A 172 34.50 16.75 -10.79
N ALA A 173 35.16 17.79 -11.32
CA ALA A 173 34.60 18.67 -12.36
C ALA A 173 34.21 17.94 -13.66
N ALA A 174 34.84 16.81 -13.96
CA ALA A 174 34.49 15.98 -15.12
C ALA A 174 33.13 15.28 -15.00
N CYS A 175 32.62 15.10 -13.77
CA CYS A 175 31.39 14.37 -13.47
C CYS A 175 30.18 15.29 -13.25
N VAL A 176 30.22 16.56 -13.68
CA VAL A 176 29.18 17.56 -13.43
C VAL A 176 27.79 17.13 -13.91
N GLU A 177 27.70 16.42 -15.03
CA GLU A 177 26.42 15.88 -15.52
C GLU A 177 25.81 14.89 -14.50
N ILE A 178 26.59 13.92 -14.03
CA ILE A 178 26.17 12.92 -13.04
C ILE A 178 25.81 13.60 -11.72
N GLN A 179 26.59 14.60 -11.29
CA GLN A 179 26.31 15.37 -10.08
C GLN A 179 24.98 16.12 -10.18
N ASN A 180 24.75 16.83 -11.28
CA ASN A 180 23.51 17.57 -11.51
C ASN A 180 22.31 16.62 -11.51
N PHE A 181 22.41 15.49 -12.22
CA PHE A 181 21.33 14.52 -12.31
C PHE A 181 21.04 13.84 -10.97
N THR A 182 22.09 13.53 -10.19
CA THR A 182 21.95 12.99 -8.82
C THR A 182 21.30 14.00 -7.89
N ARG A 183 21.70 15.28 -7.94
CA ARG A 183 21.10 16.35 -7.14
C ARG A 183 19.63 16.56 -7.51
N ASP A 184 19.32 16.56 -8.79
CA ASP A 184 17.95 16.74 -9.27
C ASP A 184 17.07 15.57 -8.83
N LEU A 185 17.56 14.32 -8.91
CA LEU A 185 16.85 13.15 -8.38
C LEU A 185 16.61 13.27 -6.86
N ILE A 186 17.65 13.58 -6.08
CA ILE A 186 17.52 13.75 -4.62
C ILE A 186 16.48 14.83 -4.30
N ARG A 187 16.50 15.95 -5.04
CA ARG A 187 15.51 17.02 -4.90
C ARG A 187 14.10 16.52 -5.16
N SER A 188 13.87 15.90 -6.32
CA SER A 188 12.56 15.38 -6.70
C SER A 188 12.03 14.32 -5.73
N VAL A 189 12.89 13.47 -5.19
CA VAL A 189 12.50 12.46 -4.19
C VAL A 189 12.08 13.12 -2.88
N ILE A 190 12.84 14.10 -2.40
CA ILE A 190 12.54 14.80 -1.14
C ILE A 190 11.28 15.65 -1.25
N ASP A 191 11.15 16.44 -2.33
CA ASP A 191 9.96 17.26 -2.58
C ASP A 191 8.73 16.37 -2.72
N GLY A 192 8.79 15.34 -3.57
CA GLY A 192 7.67 14.42 -3.78
C GLY A 192 7.26 13.67 -2.51
N ALA A 193 8.22 13.26 -1.68
CA ALA A 193 7.93 12.59 -0.42
C ALA A 193 7.28 13.54 0.60
N ALA A 194 7.81 14.76 0.74
CA ALA A 194 7.26 15.75 1.66
C ALA A 194 5.87 16.23 1.24
N GLU A 195 5.64 16.46 -0.05
CA GLU A 195 4.34 16.84 -0.61
C GLU A 195 3.31 15.75 -0.37
N MET A 196 3.59 14.50 -0.73
CA MET A 196 2.65 13.39 -0.49
C MET A 196 2.32 13.19 0.98
N PHE A 197 3.30 13.35 1.87
CA PHE A 197 3.05 13.27 3.31
C PHE A 197 2.13 14.41 3.77
N SER A 198 2.37 15.64 3.30
CA SER A 198 1.55 16.80 3.67
C SER A 198 0.13 16.76 3.09
N GLU A 199 -0.05 16.22 1.89
CA GLU A 199 -1.36 16.08 1.25
C GLU A 199 -2.22 14.99 1.89
N LEU A 200 -1.62 14.04 2.62
CA LEU A 200 -2.31 12.87 3.15
C LEU A 200 -3.49 13.23 4.04
N LEU A 201 -3.31 14.20 4.95
CA LEU A 201 -4.37 14.65 5.85
C LEU A 201 -5.57 15.17 5.04
N CYS A 202 -5.33 16.08 4.10
CA CYS A 202 -6.37 16.65 3.25
C CYS A 202 -7.07 15.56 2.42
N GLN A 203 -6.31 14.61 1.87
CA GLN A 203 -6.88 13.47 1.14
C GLN A 203 -7.78 12.61 2.03
N VAL A 204 -7.43 12.39 3.29
CA VAL A 204 -8.27 11.66 4.25
C VAL A 204 -9.53 12.46 4.57
N GLU A 205 -9.42 13.75 4.88
CA GLU A 205 -10.58 14.61 5.18
C GLU A 205 -11.59 14.67 4.03
N LEU A 206 -11.12 14.77 2.79
CA LEU A 206 -11.98 14.81 1.59
C LEU A 206 -12.82 13.55 1.40
N GLN A 207 -12.40 12.41 1.96
CA GLN A 207 -13.12 11.14 1.80
C GLN A 207 -14.42 11.11 2.61
N LYS A 208 -14.63 12.04 3.54
CA LYS A 208 -15.89 12.22 4.28
C LYS A 208 -17.13 12.29 3.38
N HIS A 209 -16.97 12.80 2.15
CA HIS A 209 -18.06 12.93 1.18
C HIS A 209 -18.36 11.65 0.39
N THR A 210 -17.54 10.61 0.52
CA THR A 210 -17.80 9.33 -0.12
C THR A 210 -18.85 8.54 0.66
N PRO A 211 -19.77 7.82 -0.02
CA PRO A 211 -20.78 7.03 0.67
C PRO A 211 -20.12 5.86 1.42
N PRO A 212 -20.57 5.54 2.63
CA PRO A 212 -20.02 4.42 3.38
C PRO A 212 -20.39 3.08 2.75
N PRO A 213 -19.64 1.99 3.04
CA PRO A 213 -19.89 0.68 2.46
C PRO A 213 -21.31 0.17 2.79
N PRO A 214 -22.13 -0.24 1.80
CA PRO A 214 -23.49 -0.69 2.06
C PRO A 214 -23.56 -2.00 2.86
N ASP A 215 -22.45 -2.74 2.92
CA ASP A 215 -22.29 -3.99 3.69
C ASP A 215 -21.83 -3.75 5.14
N GLY A 216 -21.66 -2.49 5.56
CA GLY A 216 -21.20 -2.12 6.90
C GLY A 216 -19.76 -2.53 7.20
N SER A 217 -18.97 -2.88 6.17
CA SER A 217 -17.56 -3.24 6.34
C SER A 217 -16.68 -2.02 6.63
N VAL A 218 -15.47 -2.28 7.13
CA VAL A 218 -14.46 -1.22 7.32
C VAL A 218 -14.10 -0.63 5.95
N PRO A 219 -14.18 0.70 5.76
CA PRO A 219 -13.80 1.34 4.51
C PRO A 219 -12.34 1.03 4.16
N ARG A 220 -12.08 0.73 2.88
CA ARG A 220 -10.71 0.42 2.41
C ARG A 220 -9.69 1.49 2.74
N LEU A 221 -10.12 2.75 2.71
CA LEU A 221 -9.29 3.89 3.10
C LEU A 221 -8.77 3.73 4.53
N VAL A 222 -9.64 3.41 5.49
CA VAL A 222 -9.26 3.25 6.90
C VAL A 222 -8.17 2.19 7.03
N ILE A 223 -8.36 1.04 6.39
CA ILE A 223 -7.37 -0.05 6.40
C ILE A 223 -6.02 0.42 5.84
N ILE A 224 -6.02 1.08 4.69
CA ILE A 224 -4.80 1.55 4.03
C ILE A 224 -4.10 2.61 4.89
N ILE A 225 -4.83 3.59 5.42
CA ILE A 225 -4.26 4.70 6.19
C ILE A 225 -3.68 4.21 7.51
N ILE A 226 -4.37 3.31 8.22
CA ILE A 226 -3.86 2.75 9.48
C ILE A 226 -2.57 1.95 9.25
N ASP A 227 -2.56 1.05 8.27
CA ASP A 227 -1.36 0.28 7.90
C ASP A 227 -0.22 1.23 7.49
N TYR A 228 -0.55 2.28 6.75
CA TYR A 228 0.42 3.26 6.28
C TYR A 228 1.01 4.11 7.41
N CYS A 229 0.19 4.63 8.33
CA CYS A 229 0.67 5.35 9.52
C CYS A 229 1.56 4.46 10.40
N ASN A 230 1.19 3.19 10.57
CA ASN A 230 2.01 2.22 11.29
C ASN A 230 3.37 2.01 10.62
N LYS A 231 3.42 1.87 9.29
CA LYS A 231 4.68 1.77 8.52
C LYS A 231 5.53 3.03 8.64
N LEU A 232 4.94 4.22 8.48
CA LEU A 232 5.67 5.49 8.52
C LEU A 232 6.31 5.77 9.88
N LEU A 233 5.63 5.42 10.98
CA LEU A 233 6.20 5.57 12.33
C LEU A 233 6.98 4.34 12.82
N GLY A 234 6.97 3.25 12.05
CA GLY A 234 7.74 2.04 12.30
C GLY A 234 9.26 2.27 12.28
N ASP A 235 10.01 1.24 12.65
CA ASP A 235 11.48 1.30 12.74
C ASP A 235 12.14 1.61 11.40
N ASP A 236 11.59 1.07 10.32
CA ASP A 236 12.18 1.15 8.99
C ASP A 236 12.12 2.56 8.40
N TYR A 237 10.96 3.22 8.49
CA TYR A 237 10.71 4.48 7.76
C TYR A 237 10.78 5.74 8.62
N LYS A 238 10.59 5.66 9.94
CA LYS A 238 10.50 6.85 10.80
C LYS A 238 11.76 7.73 10.68
N SER A 239 12.93 7.12 10.81
CA SER A 239 14.21 7.85 10.76
C SER A 239 14.47 8.47 9.39
N ILE A 240 14.09 7.77 8.32
CA ILE A 240 14.24 8.19 6.93
C ILE A 240 13.31 9.38 6.64
N LEU A 241 12.04 9.27 7.03
CA LEU A 241 11.05 10.33 6.87
C LEU A 241 11.45 11.59 7.64
N ILE A 242 11.95 11.46 8.87
CA ILE A 242 12.48 12.59 9.64
C ILE A 242 13.60 13.29 8.87
N GLN A 243 14.56 12.54 8.32
CA GLN A 243 15.66 13.13 7.54
C GLN A 243 15.14 13.87 6.31
N VAL A 244 14.21 13.27 5.55
CA VAL A 244 13.58 13.90 4.38
C VAL A 244 12.88 15.21 4.77
N LEU A 245 12.07 15.21 5.82
CA LEU A 245 11.34 16.38 6.27
C LEU A 245 12.26 17.48 6.82
N VAL A 246 13.34 17.12 7.52
CA VAL A 246 14.38 18.06 7.98
C VAL A 246 15.03 18.73 6.78
N ILE A 247 15.43 17.95 5.76
CA ILE A 247 16.10 18.50 4.57
C ILE A 247 15.14 19.41 3.79
N HIS A 248 13.91 18.96 3.52
CA HIS A 248 12.91 19.75 2.82
C HIS A 248 12.60 21.09 3.52
N ARG A 249 12.44 21.09 4.85
CA ARG A 249 12.23 22.34 5.61
C ARG A 249 13.47 23.23 5.64
N SER A 250 14.67 22.64 5.65
CA SER A 250 15.91 23.42 5.56
C SER A 250 15.99 24.23 4.24
N TRP A 251 15.48 23.68 3.13
CA TRP A 251 15.38 24.39 1.85
C TRP A 251 14.41 25.58 1.94
N LYS A 252 13.36 25.46 2.75
CA LYS A 252 12.40 26.54 3.06
C LYS A 252 12.87 27.47 4.19
N ARG A 253 14.07 27.26 4.74
CA ARG A 253 14.63 27.99 5.90
C ARG A 253 13.80 27.89 7.18
N GLU A 254 13.06 26.79 7.33
CA GLU A 254 12.25 26.50 8.50
C GLU A 254 12.93 25.49 9.43
N LYS A 255 12.67 25.58 10.73
CA LYS A 255 13.14 24.57 11.69
C LYS A 255 12.16 23.39 11.72
N PHE A 256 12.67 22.18 11.62
CA PHE A 256 11.89 20.97 11.85
C PHE A 256 11.97 20.54 13.31
N GLN A 257 10.85 20.09 13.86
CA GLN A 257 10.78 19.43 15.17
C GLN A 257 10.09 18.09 14.97
N GLU A 258 10.64 17.01 15.53
CA GLU A 258 10.06 15.66 15.43
C GLU A 258 8.61 15.60 15.92
N LYS A 259 8.25 16.46 16.88
CA LYS A 259 6.87 16.63 17.36
C LYS A 259 5.87 16.94 16.25
N LEU A 260 6.31 17.58 15.17
CA LEU A 260 5.46 17.91 14.02
C LEU A 260 5.07 16.65 13.23
N LEU A 261 5.98 15.70 13.05
CA LEU A 261 5.66 14.42 12.40
C LEU A 261 4.60 13.67 13.22
N VAL A 262 4.82 13.59 14.54
CA VAL A 262 3.88 12.96 15.46
C VAL A 262 2.52 13.65 15.42
N SER A 263 2.48 14.99 15.45
CA SER A 263 1.22 15.72 15.40
C SER A 263 0.46 15.50 14.09
N GLU A 264 1.15 15.45 12.95
CA GLU A 264 0.51 15.19 11.65
C GLU A 264 -0.12 13.79 11.60
N VAL A 265 0.61 12.77 12.07
CA VAL A 265 0.06 11.40 12.13
C VAL A 265 -1.15 11.32 13.06
N LEU A 266 -1.09 11.96 14.24
CA LEU A 266 -2.23 12.02 15.15
C LEU A 266 -3.43 12.77 14.53
N ASN A 267 -3.20 13.83 13.76
CA ASN A 267 -4.26 14.54 13.05
C ASN A 267 -4.90 13.66 11.96
N ILE A 268 -4.12 12.83 11.27
CA ILE A 268 -4.65 11.87 10.29
C ILE A 268 -5.56 10.84 10.97
N ILE A 269 -5.16 10.30 12.13
CA ILE A 269 -6.02 9.37 12.89
C ILE A 269 -7.31 10.06 13.34
N LYS A 270 -7.24 11.30 13.83
CA LYS A 270 -8.43 12.09 14.20
C LYS A 270 -9.35 12.36 13.01
N ALA A 271 -8.78 12.62 11.83
CA ALA A 271 -9.57 12.79 10.60
C ALA A 271 -10.29 11.49 10.21
N ILE A 272 -9.65 10.32 10.41
CA ILE A 272 -10.32 9.02 10.26
C ILE A 272 -11.48 8.88 11.24
N GLU A 273 -11.31 9.19 12.53
CA GLU A 273 -12.38 9.14 13.52
C GLU A 273 -13.57 10.03 13.12
N LEU A 274 -13.31 11.28 12.74
CA LEU A 274 -14.35 12.22 12.29
C LEU A 274 -15.10 11.73 11.05
N ASN A 275 -14.39 11.07 10.13
CA ASN A 275 -15.00 10.47 8.94
C ASN A 275 -15.90 9.29 9.33
N LEU A 276 -15.46 8.44 10.26
CA LEU A 276 -16.25 7.32 10.78
C LEU A 276 -17.55 7.81 11.43
N GLU A 277 -17.48 8.84 12.27
CA GLU A 277 -18.68 9.46 12.87
C GLU A 277 -19.63 10.01 11.81
N THR A 278 -19.09 10.66 10.77
CA THR A 278 -19.92 11.18 9.67
C THR A 278 -20.61 10.04 8.94
N TRP A 279 -19.88 8.98 8.59
CA TRP A 279 -20.42 7.82 7.89
C TRP A 279 -21.45 7.06 8.71
N MET A 280 -21.27 6.97 10.04
CA MET A 280 -22.28 6.40 10.93
C MET A 280 -23.61 7.14 10.85
N ASN A 281 -23.60 8.47 10.72
CA ASN A 281 -24.80 9.30 10.61
C ASN A 281 -25.44 9.26 9.21
N VAL A 282 -24.76 8.74 8.19
CA VAL A 282 -25.29 8.62 6.82
C VAL A 282 -26.19 7.39 6.66
N TYR A 283 -26.02 6.34 7.47
CA TYR A 283 -26.89 5.18 7.41
C TYR A 283 -28.29 5.50 7.91
N GLU A 284 -29.31 5.22 7.07
CA GLU A 284 -30.72 5.34 7.47
C GLU A 284 -31.11 4.26 8.49
N ASP A 285 -30.57 3.04 8.35
CA ASP A 285 -30.78 1.95 9.29
C ASP A 285 -29.80 2.07 10.47
N ILE A 286 -30.34 2.45 11.64
CA ILE A 286 -29.60 2.58 12.89
C ILE A 286 -28.88 1.26 13.25
N ASN A 287 -29.49 0.11 12.96
CA ASN A 287 -28.89 -1.18 13.25
C ASN A 287 -27.65 -1.43 12.37
N LEU A 288 -27.71 -1.03 11.09
CA LEU A 288 -26.56 -1.06 10.20
C LEU A 288 -25.47 -0.07 10.62
N SER A 289 -25.84 1.12 11.09
CA SER A 289 -24.91 2.09 11.66
C SER A 289 -24.14 1.52 12.85
N ASN A 290 -24.84 0.85 13.78
CA ASN A 290 -24.21 0.16 14.92
C ASN A 290 -23.30 -0.99 14.47
N PHE A 291 -23.69 -1.76 13.44
CA PHE A 291 -22.85 -2.81 12.88
C PHE A 291 -21.56 -2.24 12.25
N PHE A 292 -21.67 -1.15 11.51
CA PHE A 292 -20.53 -0.42 10.95
C PHE A 292 -19.61 0.11 12.07
N ALA A 293 -20.17 0.74 13.10
CA ALA A 293 -19.42 1.25 14.24
C ALA A 293 -18.64 0.13 14.96
N MET A 294 -19.30 -0.99 15.25
CA MET A 294 -18.67 -2.18 15.84
C MET A 294 -17.44 -2.63 15.02
N ASN A 295 -17.56 -2.70 13.70
CA ASN A 295 -16.47 -3.12 12.82
C ASN A 295 -15.29 -2.14 12.84
N ASN A 296 -15.55 -0.84 12.76
CA ASN A 296 -14.51 0.17 12.65
C ASN A 296 -13.79 0.41 13.97
N HIS A 297 -14.51 0.47 15.10
CA HIS A 297 -13.87 0.57 16.41
C HIS A 297 -13.00 -0.65 16.72
N TRP A 298 -13.45 -1.85 16.37
CA TRP A 298 -12.61 -3.05 16.49
C TRP A 298 -11.35 -2.97 15.64
N HIS A 299 -11.49 -2.53 14.39
CA HIS A 299 -10.37 -2.41 13.47
C HIS A 299 -9.33 -1.40 13.98
N LEU A 300 -9.76 -0.22 14.42
CA LEU A 300 -8.88 0.78 15.00
C LEU A 300 -8.13 0.24 16.22
N TYR A 301 -8.84 -0.35 17.18
CA TYR A 301 -8.21 -0.96 18.36
C TYR A 301 -7.20 -2.02 17.97
N LYS A 302 -7.60 -3.00 17.14
CA LYS A 302 -6.79 -4.17 16.82
C LYS A 302 -5.51 -3.83 16.05
N HIS A 303 -5.58 -2.87 15.11
CA HIS A 303 -4.45 -2.52 14.24
C HIS A 303 -3.57 -1.41 14.79
N LEU A 304 -4.00 -0.70 15.84
CA LEU A 304 -3.17 0.29 16.53
C LEU A 304 -2.57 -0.26 17.84
N LYS A 305 -3.22 -1.25 18.47
CA LYS A 305 -2.69 -1.84 19.70
C LYS A 305 -1.33 -2.50 19.47
N GLY A 306 -0.34 -2.09 20.26
CA GLY A 306 1.04 -2.60 20.18
C GLY A 306 1.84 -2.00 19.02
N THR A 307 1.35 -0.96 18.37
CA THR A 307 2.11 -0.17 17.40
C THR A 307 2.55 1.15 18.01
N ARG A 308 3.59 1.76 17.42
CA ARG A 308 4.06 3.09 17.83
C ARG A 308 2.98 4.16 17.71
N VAL A 309 2.06 4.03 16.76
CA VAL A 309 0.91 4.95 16.63
C VAL A 309 -0.03 4.76 17.82
N GLY A 310 -0.33 3.51 18.21
CA GLY A 310 -1.11 3.21 19.41
C GLY A 310 -0.47 3.74 20.69
N ASP A 311 0.85 3.58 20.84
CA ASP A 311 1.59 4.11 22.00
C ASP A 311 1.47 5.65 22.09
N LEU A 312 1.46 6.34 20.94
CA LEU A 312 1.29 7.79 20.87
C LEU A 312 -0.14 8.26 21.16
N LEU A 313 -1.15 7.45 20.79
CA LEU A 313 -2.56 7.70 21.12
C LEU A 313 -2.86 7.44 22.60
N GLY A 314 -2.17 6.45 23.17
CA GLY A 314 -2.24 6.08 24.58
C GLY A 314 -3.32 5.04 24.91
N ASP A 315 -3.10 4.34 26.02
CA ASP A 315 -3.95 3.22 26.46
C ASP A 315 -5.42 3.63 26.71
N SER A 316 -5.67 4.86 27.14
CA SER A 316 -7.03 5.37 27.36
C SER A 316 -7.84 5.36 26.06
N TRP A 317 -7.25 5.89 24.99
CA TRP A 317 -7.89 5.94 23.67
C TRP A 317 -8.15 4.53 23.13
N LEU A 318 -7.16 3.63 23.23
CA LEU A 318 -7.33 2.23 22.81
C LEU A 318 -8.47 1.55 23.58
N LYS A 319 -8.52 1.75 24.90
CA LYS A 319 -9.57 1.19 25.75
C LYS A 319 -10.96 1.75 25.42
N GLU A 320 -11.07 3.03 25.09
CA GLU A 320 -12.32 3.64 24.63
C GLU A 320 -12.83 2.97 23.35
N HIS A 321 -11.97 2.72 22.36
CA HIS A 321 -12.37 2.02 21.13
C HIS A 321 -12.80 0.57 21.38
N GLU A 322 -12.15 -0.13 22.32
CA GLU A 322 -12.59 -1.46 22.74
C GLU A 322 -13.99 -1.41 23.39
N GLN A 323 -14.25 -0.43 24.25
CA GLN A 323 -15.54 -0.21 24.90
C GLN A 323 -16.65 0.17 23.91
N TYR A 324 -16.37 1.07 22.96
CA TYR A 324 -17.31 1.44 21.90
C TYR A 324 -17.68 0.23 21.06
N LYS A 325 -16.70 -0.59 20.68
CA LYS A 325 -16.96 -1.85 19.98
C LYS A 325 -17.92 -2.75 20.76
N ASP A 326 -17.75 -2.91 22.07
CA ASP A 326 -18.62 -3.76 22.88
C ASP A 326 -20.02 -3.17 23.04
N TYR A 327 -20.11 -1.85 23.21
CA TYR A 327 -21.38 -1.12 23.25
C TYR A 327 -22.18 -1.31 21.95
N TYR A 328 -21.57 -1.02 20.80
CA TYR A 328 -22.23 -1.14 19.51
C TYR A 328 -22.59 -2.59 19.17
N ALA A 329 -21.73 -3.55 19.53
CA ALA A 329 -22.05 -4.98 19.40
C ALA A 329 -23.29 -5.36 20.22
N ALA A 330 -23.38 -4.91 21.47
CA ALA A 330 -24.52 -5.22 22.33
C ALA A 330 -25.83 -4.63 21.79
N VAL A 331 -25.81 -3.37 21.32
CA VAL A 331 -26.98 -2.70 20.72
C VAL A 331 -27.40 -3.41 19.43
N PHE A 332 -26.46 -3.67 18.51
CA PHE A 332 -26.70 -4.40 17.27
C PHE A 332 -27.34 -5.77 17.53
N LEU A 333 -26.76 -6.55 18.44
CA LEU A 333 -27.23 -7.90 18.74
C LEU A 333 -28.61 -7.90 19.40
N ARG A 334 -28.86 -6.98 20.34
CA ARG A 334 -30.16 -6.81 21.00
C ARG A 334 -31.27 -6.50 19.99
N ASP A 335 -31.01 -5.54 19.10
CA ASP A 335 -32.03 -5.03 18.19
C ASP A 335 -32.21 -5.92 16.95
N SER A 336 -31.21 -6.76 16.63
CA SER A 336 -31.26 -7.78 15.59
C SER A 336 -31.82 -9.12 16.09
N TRP A 337 -31.03 -9.85 16.87
CA TRP A 337 -31.28 -11.26 17.20
C TRP A 337 -31.92 -11.44 18.58
N GLY A 338 -31.79 -10.44 19.47
CA GLY A 338 -32.27 -10.51 20.86
C GLY A 338 -33.78 -10.64 21.01
N LYS A 339 -34.57 -10.19 20.03
CA LYS A 339 -36.05 -10.31 20.06
C LYS A 339 -36.55 -11.65 19.52
N LEU A 340 -35.72 -12.37 18.75
CA LEU A 340 -36.12 -13.58 18.05
C LEU A 340 -36.57 -14.71 19.00
N PRO A 341 -35.88 -14.97 20.14
CA PRO A 341 -36.33 -15.97 21.11
C PRO A 341 -37.73 -15.73 21.69
N ASN A 342 -38.20 -14.47 21.74
CA ASN A 342 -39.49 -14.13 22.35
C ASN A 342 -40.69 -14.71 21.57
N HIS A 343 -40.51 -15.02 20.29
CA HIS A 343 -41.54 -15.72 19.50
C HIS A 343 -41.81 -17.14 19.99
N LEU A 344 -40.86 -17.75 20.72
CA LEU A 344 -40.91 -19.12 21.25
C LEU A 344 -41.20 -19.15 22.75
N SER A 345 -42.07 -18.26 23.23
CA SER A 345 -42.51 -18.27 24.63
C SER A 345 -43.24 -19.57 25.00
N ARG A 346 -43.11 -19.99 26.26
CA ARG A 346 -43.87 -21.12 26.85
C ARG A 346 -45.20 -20.67 27.45
N GLU A 347 -45.40 -19.36 27.58
CA GLU A 347 -46.57 -18.77 28.21
C GLU A 347 -47.86 -19.17 27.51
N GLY A 348 -48.93 -19.46 28.25
CA GLY A 348 -50.19 -19.94 27.70
C GLY A 348 -50.22 -21.40 27.25
N LEU A 349 -49.08 -22.08 27.05
CA LEU A 349 -49.07 -23.52 26.69
C LEU A 349 -49.28 -24.43 27.91
N LEU A 350 -48.97 -23.94 29.11
CA LEU A 350 -49.14 -24.65 30.39
C LEU A 350 -50.60 -24.65 30.91
N LEU A 351 -51.50 -23.84 30.33
CA LEU A 351 -52.88 -23.69 30.78
C LEU A 351 -53.85 -24.68 30.11
N PHE A 352 -53.40 -25.48 29.15
CA PHE A 352 -54.24 -26.36 28.35
C PHE A 352 -54.04 -27.83 28.71
N SER A 353 -54.42 -28.22 29.94
CA SER A 353 -54.46 -29.62 30.37
C SER A 353 -55.58 -30.44 29.70
N GLY A 354 -56.37 -29.85 28.78
CA GLY A 354 -57.58 -30.48 28.23
C GLY A 354 -57.86 -30.29 26.73
N GLY A 355 -56.92 -29.79 25.91
CA GLY A 355 -57.19 -29.53 24.49
C GLY A 355 -55.96 -29.54 23.58
N HIS A 356 -55.53 -30.72 23.13
CA HIS A 356 -54.38 -30.89 22.23
C HIS A 356 -54.45 -30.07 20.94
N ALA A 357 -55.65 -29.81 20.41
CA ALA A 357 -55.84 -29.03 19.19
C ALA A 357 -55.46 -27.55 19.36
N THR A 358 -55.92 -26.91 20.44
CA THR A 358 -55.65 -25.49 20.73
C THR A 358 -54.17 -25.23 21.03
N ALA A 359 -53.53 -26.15 21.76
CA ALA A 359 -52.08 -26.09 22.01
C ALA A 359 -51.28 -26.22 20.69
N ARG A 360 -51.66 -27.16 19.82
CA ARG A 360 -51.03 -27.35 18.51
C ARG A 360 -51.11 -26.10 17.62
N ASP A 361 -52.27 -25.44 17.57
CA ASP A 361 -52.45 -24.24 16.75
C ASP A 361 -51.63 -23.05 17.27
N LEU A 362 -51.52 -22.91 18.60
CA LEU A 362 -50.65 -21.90 19.20
C LEU A 362 -49.17 -22.16 18.90
N VAL A 363 -48.73 -23.42 18.98
CA VAL A 363 -47.35 -23.82 18.63
C VAL A 363 -47.05 -23.51 17.16
N LYS A 364 -47.97 -23.85 16.25
CA LYS A 364 -47.88 -23.52 14.82
C LYS A 364 -47.74 -22.01 14.58
N LYS A 365 -48.57 -21.20 15.25
CA LYS A 365 -48.51 -19.73 15.14
C LYS A 365 -47.15 -19.17 15.59
N ARG A 366 -46.61 -19.67 16.71
CA ARG A 366 -45.30 -19.25 17.26
C ARG A 366 -44.14 -19.65 16.35
N LEU A 367 -44.11 -20.89 15.88
CA LEU A 367 -43.08 -21.38 14.96
C LEU A 367 -43.11 -20.62 13.63
N LYS A 368 -44.31 -20.33 13.11
CA LYS A 368 -44.44 -19.51 11.89
C LYS A 368 -43.87 -18.11 12.10
N ALA A 369 -44.23 -17.43 13.19
CA ALA A 369 -43.71 -16.10 13.51
C ALA A 369 -42.18 -16.10 13.71
N PHE A 370 -41.63 -17.13 14.38
CA PHE A 370 -40.19 -17.31 14.50
C PHE A 370 -39.50 -17.50 13.15
N ASN A 371 -40.05 -18.39 12.29
CA ASN A 371 -39.47 -18.66 10.98
C ASN A 371 -39.46 -17.42 10.09
N GLU A 372 -40.57 -16.66 10.06
CA GLU A 372 -40.68 -15.40 9.31
C GLU A 372 -39.68 -14.36 9.83
N ALA A 373 -39.61 -14.16 11.15
CA ALA A 373 -38.67 -13.21 11.74
C ALA A 373 -37.19 -13.61 11.51
N PHE A 374 -36.87 -14.91 11.60
CA PHE A 374 -35.54 -15.43 11.31
C PHE A 374 -35.18 -15.25 9.83
N ASP A 375 -36.08 -15.60 8.92
CA ASP A 375 -35.87 -15.47 7.47
C ASP A 375 -35.59 -14.02 7.07
N ASP A 376 -36.41 -13.10 7.58
CA ASP A 376 -36.28 -11.68 7.30
C ASP A 376 -34.97 -11.12 7.84
N MET A 377 -34.59 -11.49 9.07
CA MET A 377 -33.33 -11.06 9.68
C MET A 377 -32.11 -11.64 8.94
N TYR A 378 -32.14 -12.95 8.67
CA TYR A 378 -31.07 -13.64 7.94
C TYR A 378 -30.90 -13.06 6.54
N LYS A 379 -31.99 -12.80 5.82
CA LYS A 379 -31.95 -12.17 4.49
C LYS A 379 -31.32 -10.78 4.55
N LYS A 380 -31.71 -9.94 5.51
CA LYS A 380 -31.15 -8.59 5.70
C LYS A 380 -29.65 -8.65 6.01
N GLN A 381 -29.24 -9.55 6.91
CA GLN A 381 -27.87 -9.57 7.43
C GLN A 381 -26.89 -10.44 6.64
N SER A 382 -27.38 -11.32 5.75
CA SER A 382 -26.54 -12.19 4.92
C SER A 382 -25.57 -11.44 3.98
N ASN A 383 -25.84 -10.16 3.70
CA ASN A 383 -25.00 -9.32 2.87
C ASN A 383 -23.96 -8.51 3.65
N LEU A 384 -24.10 -8.44 4.97
CA LEU A 384 -23.19 -7.69 5.83
C LEU A 384 -21.84 -8.41 5.95
N VAL A 385 -20.78 -7.67 6.21
CA VAL A 385 -19.41 -8.22 6.22
C VAL A 385 -18.67 -7.76 7.47
N VAL A 386 -18.13 -8.73 8.20
CA VAL A 386 -17.11 -8.49 9.24
C VAL A 386 -15.77 -9.02 8.71
N LEU A 387 -14.83 -8.11 8.44
CA LEU A 387 -13.50 -8.47 7.93
C LEU A 387 -12.70 -9.28 8.96
N GLU A 388 -12.67 -8.80 10.20
CA GLU A 388 -11.90 -9.39 11.29
C GLU A 388 -12.48 -10.73 11.73
N LYS A 389 -11.72 -11.80 11.54
CA LYS A 389 -12.17 -13.18 11.80
C LYS A 389 -12.63 -13.40 13.23
N ASP A 390 -11.88 -12.88 14.19
CA ASP A 390 -12.14 -13.10 15.61
C ASP A 390 -13.35 -12.30 16.12
N LEU A 391 -13.62 -11.11 15.57
CA LEU A 391 -14.87 -10.40 15.81
C LEU A 391 -16.04 -11.15 15.21
N ARG A 392 -15.89 -11.61 13.95
CA ARG A 392 -16.93 -12.36 13.24
C ARG A 392 -17.35 -13.62 14.01
N GLU A 393 -16.37 -14.42 14.42
CA GLU A 393 -16.60 -15.66 15.17
C GLU A 393 -17.29 -15.39 16.50
N ARG A 394 -16.82 -14.40 17.27
CA ARG A 394 -17.44 -14.00 18.53
C ARG A 394 -18.89 -13.54 18.35
N THR A 395 -19.15 -12.67 17.36
CA THR A 395 -20.51 -12.20 17.06
C THR A 395 -21.43 -13.35 16.67
N CYS A 396 -20.98 -14.27 15.79
CA CYS A 396 -21.78 -15.44 15.41
C CYS A 396 -22.06 -16.36 16.60
N GLN A 397 -21.06 -16.60 17.46
CA GLN A 397 -21.21 -17.42 18.66
C GLN A 397 -22.25 -16.84 19.62
N VAL A 398 -22.26 -15.52 19.86
CA VAL A 398 -23.26 -14.89 20.72
C VAL A 398 -24.67 -15.05 20.13
N ILE A 399 -24.83 -14.91 18.82
CA ILE A 399 -26.13 -15.13 18.15
C ILE A 399 -26.59 -16.58 18.31
N VAL A 400 -25.68 -17.55 18.10
CA VAL A 400 -25.96 -18.98 18.28
C VAL A 400 -26.39 -19.27 19.72
N GLN A 401 -25.66 -18.75 20.71
CA GLN A 401 -25.97 -18.94 22.13
C GLN A 401 -27.31 -18.32 22.54
N ALA A 402 -27.71 -17.21 21.92
CA ALA A 402 -29.01 -16.58 22.18
C ALA A 402 -30.18 -17.34 21.55
N VAL A 403 -30.02 -17.87 20.33
CA VAL A 403 -31.14 -18.40 19.52
C VAL A 403 -31.27 -19.93 19.62
N VAL A 404 -30.16 -20.66 19.46
CA VAL A 404 -30.20 -22.12 19.28
C VAL A 404 -30.68 -22.87 20.51
N PRO A 405 -30.28 -22.54 21.76
CA PRO A 405 -30.79 -23.23 22.95
C PRO A 405 -32.31 -23.08 23.12
N VAL A 406 -32.85 -21.89 22.85
CA VAL A 406 -34.30 -21.62 22.96
C VAL A 406 -35.06 -22.40 21.90
N TYR A 407 -34.60 -22.36 20.65
CA TYR A 407 -35.19 -23.13 19.55
C TYR A 407 -35.14 -24.64 19.82
N ARG A 408 -33.99 -25.17 20.24
CA ARG A 408 -33.78 -26.58 20.59
C ARG A 408 -34.76 -27.03 21.68
N SER A 409 -34.84 -26.26 22.77
CA SER A 409 -35.75 -26.59 23.87
C SER A 409 -37.22 -26.53 23.43
N TYR A 410 -37.59 -25.55 22.62
CA TYR A 410 -38.96 -25.44 22.13
C TYR A 410 -39.33 -26.62 21.20
N MET A 411 -38.45 -26.99 20.28
CA MET A 411 -38.67 -28.12 19.37
C MET A 411 -38.69 -29.46 20.09
N GLN A 412 -37.87 -29.67 21.13
CA GLN A 412 -37.92 -30.89 21.94
C GLN A 412 -39.26 -31.07 22.68
N ASN A 413 -39.84 -29.98 23.18
CA ASN A 413 -41.08 -30.03 23.95
C ASN A 413 -42.35 -30.04 23.09
N TYR A 414 -42.32 -29.34 21.94
CA TYR A 414 -43.53 -29.09 21.14
C TYR A 414 -43.43 -29.53 19.67
N GLY A 415 -42.24 -29.90 19.19
CA GLY A 415 -42.01 -30.38 17.82
C GLY A 415 -42.91 -31.57 17.42
N PRO A 416 -43.06 -32.61 18.26
CA PRO A 416 -43.91 -33.77 17.94
C PRO A 416 -45.37 -33.42 17.62
N LEU A 417 -45.89 -32.30 18.15
CA LEU A 417 -47.26 -31.84 17.90
C LEU A 417 -47.47 -31.32 16.47
N VAL A 418 -46.39 -30.95 15.77
CA VAL A 418 -46.44 -30.31 14.46
C VAL A 418 -45.78 -31.16 13.37
N GLU A 419 -44.90 -32.09 13.74
CA GLU A 419 -44.23 -33.02 12.82
C GLU A 419 -45.17 -34.06 12.22
N GLN A 420 -46.27 -34.39 12.89
CA GLN A 420 -47.29 -35.35 12.42
C GLN A 420 -48.25 -34.75 11.37
N ASP A 421 -48.12 -33.47 11.04
CA ASP A 421 -48.98 -32.76 10.09
C ASP A 421 -48.40 -32.82 8.66
N ALA A 422 -49.25 -32.98 7.65
CA ALA A 422 -48.85 -32.95 6.24
C ALA A 422 -48.18 -31.62 5.82
N SER A 423 -48.34 -30.55 6.61
CA SER A 423 -47.72 -29.24 6.44
C SER A 423 -46.54 -28.96 7.40
N SER A 424 -45.95 -30.01 8.00
CA SER A 424 -44.86 -29.92 8.98
C SER A 424 -43.67 -29.06 8.53
N SER A 425 -43.32 -29.11 7.24
CA SER A 425 -42.21 -28.32 6.66
C SER A 425 -42.38 -26.80 6.77
N LYS A 426 -43.60 -26.29 6.96
CA LYS A 426 -43.87 -24.86 7.18
C LYS A 426 -43.53 -24.40 8.61
N TYR A 427 -43.51 -25.33 9.56
CA TYR A 427 -43.36 -25.03 10.99
C TYR A 427 -42.03 -25.55 11.53
N ALA A 428 -41.70 -26.82 11.26
CA ALA A 428 -40.40 -27.44 11.52
C ALA A 428 -39.45 -27.19 10.33
N LYS A 429 -39.26 -25.92 9.95
CA LYS A 429 -38.49 -25.52 8.76
C LYS A 429 -36.98 -25.78 8.92
N TYR A 430 -36.47 -25.68 10.14
CA TYR A 430 -35.04 -25.75 10.44
C TYR A 430 -34.72 -26.92 11.37
N THR A 431 -33.68 -27.69 11.07
CA THR A 431 -33.05 -28.53 12.09
C THR A 431 -32.17 -27.67 12.98
N VAL A 432 -31.97 -28.08 14.24
CA VAL A 432 -31.08 -27.39 15.18
C VAL A 432 -29.68 -27.20 14.59
N GLN A 433 -29.15 -28.25 13.93
CA GLN A 433 -27.84 -28.24 13.29
C GLN A 433 -27.78 -27.28 12.09
N ASN A 434 -28.84 -27.24 11.26
CA ASN A 434 -28.89 -26.33 10.12
C ASN A 434 -29.00 -24.88 10.58
N LEU A 435 -29.79 -24.59 11.61
CA LEU A 435 -29.92 -23.25 12.19
C LEU A 435 -28.57 -22.74 12.72
N GLU A 436 -27.87 -23.58 13.48
CA GLU A 436 -26.52 -23.28 13.98
C GLU A 436 -25.53 -23.03 12.84
N LYS A 437 -25.52 -23.90 11.82
CA LYS A 437 -24.67 -23.74 10.64
C LYS A 437 -24.94 -22.45 9.88
N MET A 438 -26.21 -22.10 9.69
CA MET A 438 -26.61 -20.85 9.02
C MET A 438 -26.09 -19.64 9.80
N LEU A 439 -26.31 -19.60 11.11
CA LEU A 439 -25.86 -18.51 11.97
C LEU A 439 -24.33 -18.38 12.00
N MET A 440 -23.60 -19.49 12.05
CA MET A 440 -22.13 -19.50 11.98
C MET A 440 -21.57 -19.09 10.60
N SER A 441 -22.39 -19.13 9.55
CA SER A 441 -22.02 -18.72 8.20
C SER A 441 -22.30 -17.24 7.89
N LEU A 442 -22.83 -16.47 8.86
CA LEU A 442 -23.08 -15.05 8.69
C LEU A 442 -21.79 -14.23 8.58
N PHE A 443 -21.92 -13.04 7.99
CA PHE A 443 -20.91 -11.98 7.94
C PHE A 443 -19.61 -12.29 7.19
N GLN A 444 -19.60 -13.33 6.34
CA GLN A 444 -18.40 -13.75 5.62
C GLN A 444 -17.99 -12.73 4.55
N PRO A 445 -16.68 -12.49 4.34
CA PRO A 445 -16.20 -11.70 3.22
C PRO A 445 -16.60 -12.33 1.89
N LYS A 446 -17.20 -11.54 1.00
CA LYS A 446 -17.50 -12.01 -0.37
C LYS A 446 -16.27 -11.85 -1.26
N PRO A 447 -15.88 -12.86 -2.06
CA PRO A 447 -14.82 -12.69 -3.04
C PRO A 447 -15.26 -11.65 -4.08
N ARG A 448 -14.64 -10.47 -4.07
CA ARG A 448 -14.88 -9.45 -5.10
C ARG A 448 -14.21 -9.91 -6.40
N ARG A 449 -15.00 -10.11 -7.46
CA ARG A 449 -14.47 -10.05 -8.84
C ARG A 449 -13.94 -8.63 -9.04
N TYR A 450 -12.66 -8.49 -9.38
CA TYR A 450 -12.05 -7.20 -9.68
C TYR A 450 -12.75 -6.57 -10.89
N GLY A 451 -13.67 -5.65 -10.63
CA GLY A 451 -14.15 -4.70 -11.62
C GLY A 451 -13.09 -3.61 -11.76
N SER A 452 -12.48 -3.51 -12.95
CA SER A 452 -11.59 -2.44 -13.35
C SER A 452 -12.18 -1.08 -12.95
N PHE A 453 -11.47 -0.31 -12.14
CA PHE A 453 -11.74 1.11 -11.95
C PHE A 453 -11.56 1.81 -13.30
N LYS A 454 -12.63 1.95 -14.09
CA LYS A 454 -12.69 2.96 -15.14
C LYS A 454 -13.01 4.29 -14.45
N GLY A 455 -11.96 5.04 -14.11
CA GLY A 455 -12.08 6.45 -13.79
C GLY A 455 -12.75 7.14 -14.98
N ARG A 456 -13.93 7.72 -14.75
CA ARG A 456 -14.59 8.58 -15.71
C ARG A 456 -13.80 9.88 -15.74
N GLN A 457 -13.07 10.12 -16.83
CA GLN A 457 -12.37 11.39 -17.02
C GLN A 457 -13.37 12.56 -17.05
N PRO A 458 -13.09 13.69 -16.39
CA PRO A 458 -13.78 14.94 -16.68
C PRO A 458 -13.35 15.40 -18.08
N SER A 459 -14.32 15.57 -18.98
CA SER A 459 -14.07 16.11 -20.31
C SER A 459 -13.70 17.60 -20.21
N GLU A 460 -12.42 17.92 -20.33
CA GLU A 460 -11.96 19.27 -20.65
C GLU A 460 -12.23 19.57 -22.13
N LYS A 461 -13.27 20.36 -22.41
CA LYS A 461 -13.40 21.10 -23.66
C LYS A 461 -13.12 22.57 -23.36
N PHE A 462 -11.85 22.97 -23.43
CA PHE A 462 -11.51 24.36 -23.63
C PHE A 462 -11.40 24.62 -25.14
N ASN A 463 -12.32 25.44 -25.65
CA ASN A 463 -12.31 25.97 -27.01
C ASN A 463 -11.03 26.78 -27.24
N ASN A 464 -10.29 26.42 -28.29
CA ASN A 464 -9.31 27.28 -28.93
C ASN A 464 -9.83 27.68 -30.31
N GLY A 465 -9.77 28.98 -30.58
CA GLY A 465 -10.12 29.62 -31.85
C GLY A 465 -10.78 30.97 -31.53
N VAL A 466 -10.29 32.13 -31.97
CA VAL A 466 -9.46 32.45 -33.13
C VAL A 466 -8.84 33.83 -32.89
N ARG A 467 -7.57 34.01 -33.23
CA ARG A 467 -6.97 35.29 -33.64
C ARG A 467 -6.26 35.02 -34.96
N ASP A 468 -6.81 35.57 -36.06
CA ASP A 468 -6.12 36.58 -36.84
C ASP A 468 -7.02 37.11 -37.97
N ASP A 469 -7.12 38.44 -37.97
CA ASP A 469 -7.14 39.41 -39.06
C ASP A 469 -7.61 38.98 -40.47
N LEU A 470 -8.57 39.73 -41.02
CA LEU A 470 -8.30 40.81 -42.00
C LEU A 470 -9.62 41.35 -42.57
N HIS A 471 -9.76 42.68 -42.53
CA HIS A 471 -10.42 43.55 -43.52
C HIS A 471 -11.72 43.10 -44.23
N ARG A 472 -12.84 43.82 -44.01
CA ARG A 472 -13.37 44.85 -44.96
C ARG A 472 -14.78 45.34 -44.57
N THR A 473 -14.89 46.68 -44.47
CA THR A 473 -15.98 47.58 -44.91
C THR A 473 -17.43 47.39 -44.45
N ALA A 474 -17.85 48.35 -43.63
CA ALA A 474 -18.87 49.38 -43.89
C ALA A 474 -20.39 49.03 -43.89
N SER A 475 -21.13 50.01 -43.32
CA SER A 475 -22.60 50.21 -43.29
C SER A 475 -23.37 49.34 -42.30
N SER A 476 -24.31 49.84 -41.49
CA SER A 476 -25.01 51.14 -41.47
C SER A 476 -25.55 51.45 -40.07
N VAL A 477 -25.51 52.75 -39.73
CA VAL A 477 -26.53 53.58 -39.05
C VAL A 477 -27.83 52.85 -38.65
N MET A 478 -28.11 52.76 -37.35
CA MET A 478 -29.06 53.63 -36.61
C MET A 478 -28.87 53.47 -35.10
#